data_AF-A0A2I7N4Q9-F1
#
_entry.id   AF-A0A2I7N4Q9-F1
#
_cell.length_a   1.000
_cell.length_b   1.000
_cell.length_c   1.000
_cell.angle_alpha   90.00
_cell.angle_beta   90.00
_cell.angle_gamma   90.00
#
_symmetry.space_group_name_H-M   'P 1'
#
loop_
_entity.id
_entity.type
_entity.pdbx_description
1 polymer ?
#
loop_
_entity_poly.entity_id
_entity_poly.type
_entity_poly.pdbx_seq_one_letter_code
_entity_poly.pdbx_strand_id
1 'polypeptide(L)'
;MKKLLTTLLATLTLTACNSGGGYNHNQNNPQGNNYSEVAAKSAVATTSAAATSSGKIVYQYSYDEHTSTALSLSSNYDDLIVSNYIAGAMLGHLVRLHVPGIAINRDHLYGSLFAHLLQENNNTADYQASNQLIEADATTIMLPGQGGPYQLNSWDKANYNVWAWDSKTQQSIVNYFGLVNVVALQKGLAPYTVQDDLVNENTRIDKYPTAANLDNKYYAPMAAAYWHYQNLGEIEKLNPAGSTFDMTACEKNLQSGSVSDKDNILDLILNASYNSGAATRNDGTTPVEAYIQACQTNNSQLIENSLTNNTLNSVDYLQQAGITSESSNVGGVGFPFYGNYARQLRLTVDEINGDSNVNPFPAGVSAVNEVLTLDLIKTVFVNQMQTLAYVNNNGAYVNIQASDATNAITAAIASADTNGQNTFTLTNSNDRQVFFNILDAAINNLENTLSQNGTNPNFKDFSATTQTDIQ
;
A
#
# COMPACT_ATOMS: atom_id res chain seq x y z
N MET A 1 -66.61 41.89 -33.94
CA MET A 1 -66.57 42.72 -32.72
C MET A 1 -65.43 42.22 -31.83
N LYS A 2 -64.44 43.09 -31.58
CA LYS A 2 -63.55 43.19 -30.40
C LYS A 2 -62.83 41.90 -29.94
N LYS A 3 -61.49 41.84 -30.11
CA LYS A 3 -60.44 42.20 -29.10
C LYS A 3 -60.36 41.11 -28.00
N LEU A 4 -59.23 40.57 -27.55
CA LEU A 4 -57.85 41.03 -27.34
C LEU A 4 -57.04 39.73 -27.00
N LEU A 5 -55.84 39.46 -27.54
CA LEU A 5 -54.52 39.68 -26.88
C LEU A 5 -54.52 39.35 -25.36
N THR A 6 -53.58 38.58 -24.79
CA THR A 6 -52.15 38.93 -24.74
C THR A 6 -51.28 37.76 -24.22
N THR A 7 -50.14 37.50 -24.90
CA THR A 7 -48.79 37.10 -24.40
C THR A 7 -48.58 35.73 -23.70
N LEU A 8 -47.48 34.99 -23.93
CA LEU A 8 -46.11 35.38 -24.29
C LEU A 8 -45.35 34.19 -24.94
N LEU A 9 -44.58 34.49 -26.01
CA LEU A 9 -43.29 33.95 -26.52
C LEU A 9 -42.87 32.48 -26.27
N ALA A 10 -42.01 31.83 -27.05
CA ALA A 10 -41.39 32.00 -28.38
C ALA A 10 -40.36 30.84 -28.42
N THR A 11 -40.49 29.88 -29.33
CA THR A 11 -39.72 29.73 -30.58
C THR A 11 -38.24 29.29 -30.45
N LEU A 12 -37.91 28.33 -31.32
CA LEU A 12 -36.61 27.94 -31.91
C LEU A 12 -35.63 27.07 -31.10
N THR A 13 -35.61 25.80 -31.51
CA THR A 13 -34.42 25.06 -31.99
C THR A 13 -33.04 25.67 -31.72
N LEU A 14 -32.24 24.95 -30.93
CA LEU A 14 -30.83 24.75 -31.23
C LEU A 14 -30.50 23.25 -31.17
N THR A 15 -30.21 22.70 -32.33
CA THR A 15 -29.27 21.60 -32.48
C THR A 15 -27.91 22.12 -32.02
N ALA A 16 -27.39 21.56 -30.93
CA ALA A 16 -25.98 21.65 -30.58
C ALA A 16 -25.50 20.24 -30.30
N CYS A 17 -24.64 19.73 -31.19
CA CYS A 17 -23.63 18.75 -30.82
C CYS A 17 -22.97 19.21 -29.52
N ASN A 18 -22.94 18.35 -28.52
CA ASN A 18 -21.75 18.24 -27.70
C ASN A 18 -21.38 16.76 -27.60
N SER A 19 -20.51 16.40 -28.52
CA SER A 19 -19.59 15.28 -28.47
C SER A 19 -18.81 15.30 -27.15
N GLY A 20 -19.28 14.56 -26.16
CA GLY A 20 -18.40 13.88 -25.22
C GLY A 20 -18.34 12.44 -25.69
N GLY A 21 -17.25 12.05 -26.35
CA GLY A 21 -17.09 10.73 -26.95
C GLY A 21 -17.30 9.64 -25.91
N GLY A 22 -18.47 9.01 -25.92
CA GLY A 22 -18.70 7.75 -25.23
C GLY A 22 -17.81 6.71 -25.87
N TYR A 23 -16.65 6.45 -25.24
CA TYR A 23 -15.86 5.28 -25.54
C TYR A 23 -16.71 4.06 -25.19
N ASN A 24 -17.08 3.32 -26.21
CA ASN A 24 -17.77 2.05 -26.07
C ASN A 24 -16.72 1.04 -25.58
N HIS A 25 -16.62 0.82 -24.26
CA HIS A 25 -15.63 -0.02 -23.55
C HIS A 25 -15.54 -1.49 -24.03
N ASN A 26 -16.29 -1.90 -25.06
CA ASN A 26 -16.60 -3.29 -25.34
C ASN A 26 -16.06 -3.84 -26.67
N GLN A 27 -15.27 -3.07 -27.45
CA GLN A 27 -14.94 -3.48 -28.82
C GLN A 27 -13.54 -4.09 -29.04
N ASN A 28 -12.59 -3.96 -28.10
CA ASN A 28 -11.24 -4.49 -28.31
C ASN A 28 -10.78 -5.46 -27.20
N ASN A 29 -11.70 -6.13 -26.50
CA ASN A 29 -11.34 -7.23 -25.60
C ASN A 29 -11.38 -8.57 -26.38
N PRO A 30 -10.23 -9.17 -26.75
CA PRO A 30 -10.21 -10.49 -27.41
C PRO A 30 -10.79 -11.63 -26.55
N GLN A 31 -11.11 -11.38 -25.26
CA GLN A 31 -11.64 -12.38 -24.33
C GLN A 31 -13.13 -12.21 -23.98
N GLY A 32 -13.84 -11.19 -24.49
CA GLY A 32 -15.28 -11.01 -24.21
C GLY A 32 -15.66 -10.84 -22.73
N ASN A 33 -14.70 -10.49 -21.87
CA ASN A 33 -14.92 -10.34 -20.44
C ASN A 33 -15.58 -8.97 -20.16
N ASN A 34 -16.82 -9.00 -19.64
CA ASN A 34 -17.51 -7.80 -19.14
C ASN A 34 -16.80 -7.29 -17.87
N TYR A 35 -16.17 -6.12 -17.97
CA TYR A 35 -15.68 -5.33 -16.85
C TYR A 35 -16.86 -4.60 -16.19
N SER A 36 -17.80 -5.34 -15.61
CA SER A 36 -18.86 -4.72 -14.81
C SER A 36 -18.25 -4.26 -13.48
N GLU A 37 -18.49 -3.01 -13.08
CA GLU A 37 -18.36 -2.57 -11.69
C GLU A 37 -19.14 -3.56 -10.82
N VAL A 38 -18.42 -4.37 -10.04
CA VAL A 38 -19.08 -5.23 -9.06
C VAL A 38 -19.14 -4.39 -7.79
N ALA A 39 -20.34 -3.89 -7.48
CA ALA A 39 -20.63 -3.35 -6.16
C ALA A 39 -20.09 -4.33 -5.11
N ALA A 40 -19.35 -3.81 -4.13
CA ALA A 40 -18.79 -4.61 -3.05
C ALA A 40 -19.83 -5.64 -2.59
N LYS A 41 -19.52 -6.94 -2.71
CA LYS A 41 -20.37 -7.99 -2.14
C LYS A 41 -20.67 -7.59 -0.69
N SER A 42 -21.91 -7.75 -0.25
CA SER A 42 -22.31 -7.39 1.11
C SER A 42 -21.31 -7.97 2.10
N ALA A 43 -20.57 -7.08 2.78
CA ALA A 43 -19.52 -7.47 3.71
C ALA A 43 -20.11 -8.43 4.75
N VAL A 44 -19.34 -9.45 5.13
CA VAL A 44 -19.67 -10.29 6.28
C VAL A 44 -19.71 -9.37 7.50
N ALA A 45 -20.84 -9.37 8.21
CA ALA A 45 -21.05 -8.50 9.36
C ALA A 45 -20.02 -8.81 10.46
N THR A 46 -19.35 -7.77 10.96
CA THR A 46 -18.44 -7.87 12.10
C THR A 46 -19.26 -8.04 13.38
N THR A 47 -18.87 -9.02 14.21
CA THR A 47 -19.35 -9.14 15.59
C THR A 47 -18.27 -8.55 16.49
N SER A 48 -18.55 -7.42 17.13
CA SER A 48 -17.63 -6.83 18.11
C SER A 48 -17.69 -7.63 19.42
N ALA A 49 -16.64 -8.38 19.73
CA ALA A 49 -16.34 -8.69 21.13
C ALA A 49 -15.58 -7.50 21.72
N ALA A 50 -15.98 -7.05 22.91
CA ALA A 50 -15.38 -5.89 23.57
C ALA A 50 -13.95 -6.23 24.04
N ALA A 51 -12.97 -5.90 23.22
CA ALA A 51 -11.58 -5.76 23.64
C ALA A 51 -11.28 -4.26 23.82
N THR A 52 -10.57 -3.89 24.90
CA THR A 52 -10.28 -2.49 25.21
C THR A 52 -8.94 -2.05 24.65
N SER A 53 -8.93 -1.59 23.40
CA SER A 53 -7.82 -0.80 22.85
C SER A 53 -7.74 0.57 23.52
N SER A 54 -6.54 1.09 23.77
CA SER A 54 -6.32 2.37 24.44
C SER A 54 -4.96 2.95 24.12
N GLY A 55 -4.83 4.28 24.14
CA GLY A 55 -3.58 4.99 23.87
C GLY A 55 -3.75 5.98 22.72
N LYS A 56 -2.65 6.62 22.36
CA LYS A 56 -2.59 7.53 21.22
C LYS A 56 -1.41 7.13 20.36
N ILE A 57 -1.69 6.88 19.08
CA ILE A 57 -0.65 6.63 18.08
C ILE A 57 -0.29 7.96 17.46
N VAL A 58 0.99 8.30 17.46
CA VAL A 58 1.49 9.51 16.85
C VAL A 58 1.79 9.29 15.36
N TYR A 59 1.49 10.30 14.55
CA TYR A 59 1.82 10.33 13.13
C TYR A 59 2.14 11.76 12.69
N GLN A 60 2.83 11.91 11.55
CA GLN A 60 3.36 13.19 11.06
C GLN A 60 4.18 13.95 12.11
N TYR A 61 5.04 13.21 12.82
CA TYR A 61 5.87 13.77 13.89
C TYR A 61 6.95 14.71 13.33
N SER A 62 6.94 15.96 13.81
CA SER A 62 8.00 16.94 13.56
C SER A 62 9.12 16.76 14.58
N TYR A 63 10.28 16.25 14.14
CA TYR A 63 11.42 16.00 15.00
C TYR A 63 12.13 17.28 15.49
N ASP A 64 11.96 18.40 14.79
CA ASP A 64 12.57 19.67 15.17
C ASP A 64 11.70 20.39 16.20
N GLU A 65 10.39 20.40 15.98
CA GLU A 65 9.43 21.13 16.83
C GLU A 65 8.84 20.27 17.96
N HIS A 66 9.02 18.94 17.89
CA HIS A 66 8.40 17.97 18.80
C HIS A 66 6.86 18.08 18.82
N THR A 67 6.29 18.33 17.64
CA THR A 67 4.84 18.45 17.41
C THR A 67 4.35 17.28 16.56
N SER A 68 3.08 16.93 16.69
CA SER A 68 2.52 15.82 15.93
C SER A 68 1.00 15.83 15.86
N THR A 69 0.47 15.02 14.94
CA THR A 69 -0.91 14.57 14.95
C THR A 69 -1.00 13.25 15.72
N ALA A 70 -2.16 12.95 16.32
CA ALA A 70 -2.33 11.70 17.06
C ALA A 70 -3.72 11.10 16.87
N LEU A 71 -3.76 9.79 16.68
CA LEU A 71 -4.99 9.00 16.61
C LEU A 71 -5.27 8.40 17.99
N SER A 72 -6.41 8.72 18.59
CA SER A 72 -6.83 8.11 19.85
C SER A 72 -7.45 6.75 19.58
N LEU A 73 -6.83 5.68 20.06
CA LEU A 73 -7.30 4.32 19.81
C LEU A 73 -8.61 4.03 20.51
N SER A 74 -9.45 3.27 19.82
CA SER A 74 -10.71 2.73 20.30
C SER A 74 -11.13 1.59 19.36
N SER A 75 -12.15 0.83 19.76
CA SER A 75 -12.72 -0.25 18.94
C SER A 75 -13.24 0.20 17.57
N ASN A 76 -13.31 1.51 17.32
CA ASN A 76 -13.67 2.08 16.03
C ASN A 76 -12.59 1.84 14.97
N TYR A 77 -11.33 1.59 15.33
CA TYR A 77 -10.24 1.45 14.35
C TYR A 77 -9.75 0.01 14.19
N ASP A 78 -10.20 -0.94 15.02
CA ASP A 78 -9.67 -2.30 15.03
C ASP A 78 -9.77 -2.98 13.66
N ASP A 79 -10.89 -2.80 12.94
CA ASP A 79 -11.07 -3.40 11.61
C ASP A 79 -10.17 -2.77 10.54
N LEU A 80 -9.97 -1.45 10.61
CA LEU A 80 -9.04 -0.71 9.76
C LEU A 80 -7.58 -1.11 10.03
N ILE A 81 -7.20 -1.26 11.29
CA ILE A 81 -5.87 -1.74 11.70
C ILE A 81 -5.65 -3.17 11.19
N VAL A 82 -6.58 -4.08 11.47
CA VAL A 82 -6.50 -5.48 11.00
C VAL A 82 -6.40 -5.55 9.48
N SER A 83 -7.20 -4.75 8.76
CA SER A 83 -7.19 -4.71 7.29
C SER A 83 -5.82 -4.28 6.74
N ASN A 84 -5.16 -3.33 7.40
CA ASN A 84 -3.81 -2.90 7.04
C ASN A 84 -2.74 -3.95 7.36
N TYR A 85 -2.83 -4.63 8.50
CA TYR A 85 -1.90 -5.70 8.85
C TYR A 85 -2.02 -6.92 7.91
N ILE A 86 -3.24 -7.26 7.48
CA ILE A 86 -3.45 -8.31 6.47
C ILE A 86 -2.85 -7.89 5.12
N ALA A 87 -2.99 -6.62 4.72
CA ALA A 87 -2.35 -6.11 3.51
C ALA A 87 -0.81 -6.08 3.63
N GLY A 88 -0.27 -5.71 4.79
CA GLY A 88 1.17 -5.81 5.06
C GLY A 88 1.69 -7.25 5.03
N ALA A 89 0.90 -8.22 5.51
CA ALA A 89 1.21 -9.64 5.36
C ALA A 89 1.18 -10.10 3.89
N MET A 90 0.24 -9.58 3.09
CA MET A 90 0.23 -9.78 1.64
C MET A 90 1.47 -9.18 0.97
N LEU A 91 1.90 -7.97 1.36
CA LEU A 91 3.17 -7.40 0.89
C LEU A 91 4.36 -8.33 1.22
N GLY A 92 4.46 -8.81 2.46
CA GLY A 92 5.50 -9.77 2.84
C GLY A 92 5.46 -11.07 2.03
N HIS A 93 4.25 -11.56 1.70
CA HIS A 93 4.06 -12.71 0.82
C HIS A 93 4.58 -12.45 -0.59
N LEU A 94 4.16 -11.33 -1.22
CA LEU A 94 4.60 -10.93 -2.56
C LEU A 94 6.12 -10.74 -2.64
N VAL A 95 6.72 -10.10 -1.64
CA VAL A 95 8.18 -9.92 -1.54
C VAL A 95 8.90 -11.27 -1.50
N ARG A 96 8.41 -12.25 -0.72
CA ARG A 96 9.03 -13.59 -0.64
C ARG A 96 8.83 -14.43 -1.90
N LEU A 97 7.76 -14.20 -2.66
CA LEU A 97 7.59 -14.80 -3.99
C LEU A 97 8.61 -14.26 -4.98
N HIS A 98 8.88 -12.94 -4.92
CA HIS A 98 9.79 -12.25 -5.84
C HIS A 98 11.27 -12.46 -5.49
N VAL A 99 11.62 -12.42 -4.19
CA VAL A 99 12.96 -12.68 -3.66
C VAL A 99 12.90 -13.88 -2.69
N PRO A 100 12.96 -15.13 -3.21
CA PRO A 100 12.87 -16.32 -2.38
C PRO A 100 13.91 -16.36 -1.26
N GLY A 101 13.48 -16.71 -0.05
CA GLY A 101 14.36 -16.84 1.12
C GLY A 101 14.78 -15.54 1.78
N ILE A 102 14.28 -14.37 1.33
CA ILE A 102 14.53 -13.09 1.99
C ILE A 102 13.94 -13.10 3.41
N ALA A 103 14.73 -12.68 4.40
CA ALA A 103 14.22 -12.40 5.74
C ALA A 103 13.46 -11.08 5.72
N ILE A 104 12.32 -11.02 6.42
CA ILE A 104 11.57 -9.79 6.63
C ILE A 104 11.36 -9.58 8.14
N ASN A 105 11.49 -8.34 8.60
CA ASN A 105 10.97 -7.98 9.91
C ASN A 105 9.46 -7.81 9.80
N ARG A 106 8.71 -8.78 10.33
CA ARG A 106 7.23 -8.77 10.27
C ARG A 106 6.62 -7.68 11.16
N ASP A 107 7.26 -7.31 12.27
CA ASP A 107 6.79 -6.23 13.14
C ASP A 107 6.70 -4.92 12.33
N HIS A 108 7.76 -4.58 11.58
CA HIS A 108 7.81 -3.33 10.81
C HIS A 108 7.09 -3.41 9.46
N LEU A 109 7.30 -4.49 8.68
CA LEU A 109 6.71 -4.57 7.34
C LEU A 109 5.18 -4.72 7.40
N TYR A 110 4.62 -5.48 8.36
CA TYR A 110 3.18 -5.73 8.37
C TYR A 110 2.40 -4.51 8.86
N GLY A 111 3.00 -3.67 9.71
CA GLY A 111 2.40 -2.42 10.17
C GLY A 111 2.55 -1.24 9.20
N SER A 112 3.44 -1.33 8.19
CA SER A 112 3.83 -0.20 7.34
C SER A 112 2.66 0.42 6.57
N LEU A 113 1.65 -0.38 6.20
CA LEU A 113 0.49 0.10 5.45
C LEU A 113 -0.41 0.99 6.32
N PHE A 114 -0.59 0.62 7.59
CA PHE A 114 -1.34 1.46 8.53
C PHE A 114 -0.64 2.78 8.80
N ALA A 115 0.69 2.74 8.96
CA ALA A 115 1.49 3.95 9.13
C ALA A 115 1.42 4.87 7.90
N HIS A 116 1.45 4.31 6.68
CA HIS A 116 1.22 5.07 5.45
C HIS A 116 -0.15 5.72 5.43
N LEU A 117 -1.21 4.99 5.77
CA LEU A 117 -2.56 5.56 5.82
C LEU A 117 -2.60 6.79 6.73
N LEU A 118 -2.04 6.70 7.94
CA LEU A 118 -2.02 7.83 8.86
C LEU A 118 -1.19 9.00 8.36
N GLN A 119 -0.07 8.72 7.68
CA GLN A 119 0.78 9.79 7.14
C GLN A 119 0.11 10.51 5.96
N GLU A 120 -0.60 9.79 5.09
CA GLU A 120 -1.18 10.34 3.86
C GLU A 120 -2.59 10.89 4.05
N ASN A 121 -3.36 10.35 5.00
CA ASN A 121 -4.72 10.79 5.28
C ASN A 121 -4.84 11.49 6.64
N ASN A 122 -4.84 12.82 6.60
CA ASN A 122 -5.02 13.70 7.77
C ASN A 122 -6.34 13.49 8.50
N ASN A 123 -7.36 12.98 7.82
CA ASN A 123 -8.71 12.84 8.34
C ASN A 123 -9.00 11.42 8.85
N THR A 124 -7.99 10.55 8.96
CA THR A 124 -8.20 9.16 9.43
C THR A 124 -8.90 9.12 10.81
N ALA A 125 -8.75 10.17 11.64
CA ALA A 125 -9.47 10.31 12.90
C ALA A 125 -11.00 10.33 12.75
N ASP A 126 -11.54 10.73 11.60
CA ASP A 126 -12.98 10.79 11.32
C ASP A 126 -13.57 9.45 10.82
N TYR A 127 -12.73 8.42 10.66
CA TYR A 127 -13.14 7.08 10.24
C TYR A 127 -14.28 6.54 11.12
N GLN A 128 -15.17 5.75 10.51
CA GLN A 128 -16.26 5.08 11.21
C GLN A 128 -16.30 3.60 10.85
N ALA A 129 -16.18 2.71 11.85
CA ALA A 129 -16.22 1.26 11.66
C ALA A 129 -17.49 0.75 10.96
N SER A 130 -18.61 1.49 11.10
CA SER A 130 -19.88 1.19 10.45
C SER A 130 -19.87 1.43 8.93
N ASN A 131 -18.90 2.20 8.41
CA ASN A 131 -18.73 2.49 7.00
C ASN A 131 -17.72 1.52 6.35
N GLN A 132 -17.89 1.30 5.05
CA GLN A 132 -16.93 0.60 4.21
C GLN A 132 -15.84 1.53 3.67
N LEU A 133 -16.08 2.84 3.68
CA LEU A 133 -15.12 3.86 3.27
C LEU A 133 -14.16 4.21 4.41
N ILE A 134 -12.91 4.50 4.05
CA ILE A 134 -11.90 5.02 4.98
C ILE A 134 -12.18 6.50 5.25
N GLU A 135 -12.48 7.26 4.19
CA GLU A 135 -12.86 8.67 4.27
C GLU A 135 -14.34 8.84 3.90
N ALA A 136 -15.12 9.48 4.76
CA ALA A 136 -16.51 9.79 4.46
C ALA A 136 -16.63 11.02 3.54
N ASP A 137 -15.71 11.99 3.67
CA ASP A 137 -15.61 13.19 2.84
C ASP A 137 -14.41 13.10 1.87
N ALA A 138 -14.59 12.32 0.82
CA ALA A 138 -13.57 12.03 -0.18
C ALA A 138 -13.18 13.21 -1.10
N THR A 139 -13.68 14.43 -0.86
CA THR A 139 -13.62 15.56 -1.81
C THR A 139 -12.21 16.03 -2.18
N THR A 140 -11.20 15.72 -1.37
CA THR A 140 -9.81 16.15 -1.61
C THR A 140 -8.85 15.01 -1.96
N ILE A 141 -9.11 13.79 -1.50
CA ILE A 141 -8.21 12.63 -1.67
C ILE A 141 -8.62 11.70 -2.82
N MET A 142 -9.84 11.85 -3.35
CA MET A 142 -10.36 11.10 -4.52
C MET A 142 -10.43 11.95 -5.79
N LEU A 143 -9.63 13.03 -5.86
CA LEU A 143 -9.52 13.84 -7.08
C LEU A 143 -8.84 13.02 -8.20
N PRO A 144 -9.13 13.30 -9.48
CA PRO A 144 -8.49 12.61 -10.60
C PRO A 144 -6.96 12.52 -10.45
N GLY A 145 -6.41 11.32 -10.61
CA GLY A 145 -4.97 11.05 -10.43
C GLY A 145 -4.50 10.88 -8.97
N GLN A 146 -5.32 11.24 -7.99
CA GLN A 146 -5.06 10.99 -6.56
C GLN A 146 -5.54 9.59 -6.21
N GLY A 147 -4.64 8.72 -5.74
CA GLY A 147 -4.94 7.32 -5.46
C GLY A 147 -5.60 7.05 -4.10
N GLY A 148 -6.53 7.91 -3.69
CA GLY A 148 -7.31 7.76 -2.45
C GLY A 148 -6.56 8.11 -1.16
N PRO A 149 -7.03 7.62 0.00
CA PRO A 149 -6.43 7.85 1.32
C PRO A 149 -4.95 7.46 1.42
N TYR A 150 -4.49 6.55 0.56
CA TYR A 150 -3.09 6.11 0.49
C TYR A 150 -2.26 6.91 -0.52
N GLN A 151 -2.84 7.86 -1.26
CA GLN A 151 -2.12 8.67 -2.25
C GLN A 151 -1.39 7.83 -3.31
N LEU A 152 -2.03 6.76 -3.82
CA LEU A 152 -1.48 5.85 -4.84
C LEU A 152 -1.38 6.52 -6.21
N ASN A 153 -0.50 7.50 -6.35
CA ASN A 153 -0.44 8.35 -7.53
C ASN A 153 -0.19 7.53 -8.80
N SER A 154 -0.91 7.90 -9.86
CA SER A 154 -0.83 7.25 -11.18
C SER A 154 -1.27 5.78 -11.22
N TRP A 155 -1.97 5.26 -10.21
CA TRP A 155 -2.44 3.87 -10.09
C TRP A 155 -3.05 3.28 -11.38
N ASP A 156 -3.57 4.17 -12.23
CA ASP A 156 -4.21 3.94 -13.53
C ASP A 156 -3.25 3.67 -14.70
N LYS A 157 -1.94 3.90 -14.54
CA LYS A 157 -0.96 3.70 -15.61
C LYS A 157 -0.76 2.21 -15.91
N ALA A 158 -0.87 1.83 -17.18
CA ALA A 158 -0.47 0.50 -17.63
C ALA A 158 1.04 0.33 -17.48
N ASN A 159 1.79 1.30 -18.00
CA ASN A 159 3.23 1.36 -17.78
C ASN A 159 3.58 2.66 -17.09
N TYR A 160 4.37 2.54 -16.03
CA TYR A 160 5.10 3.63 -15.43
C TYR A 160 6.39 3.82 -16.20
N ASN A 161 6.44 4.91 -16.97
CA ASN A 161 7.70 5.45 -17.44
C ASN A 161 8.33 6.18 -16.25
N VAL A 162 9.33 5.57 -15.63
CA VAL A 162 10.11 6.24 -14.60
C VAL A 162 11.19 7.04 -15.30
N TRP A 163 11.18 8.35 -15.08
CA TRP A 163 12.24 9.25 -15.54
C TRP A 163 13.47 9.03 -14.67
N ALA A 164 14.34 8.11 -15.09
CA ALA A 164 15.66 7.97 -14.50
C ALA A 164 16.62 8.93 -15.21
N TRP A 165 17.17 9.89 -14.48
CA TRP A 165 18.22 10.75 -15.01
C TRP A 165 19.54 9.97 -15.03
N ASP A 166 19.90 9.46 -16.20
CA ASP A 166 21.25 8.98 -16.46
C ASP A 166 22.10 10.14 -17.01
N SER A 167 23.08 10.57 -16.22
CA SER A 167 24.03 11.63 -16.59
C SER A 167 24.92 11.29 -17.80
N LYS A 168 24.99 10.01 -18.19
CA LYS A 168 25.78 9.52 -19.34
C LYS A 168 24.95 9.40 -20.62
N THR A 169 23.67 9.05 -20.54
CA THR A 169 22.80 8.86 -21.73
C THR A 169 21.79 9.98 -21.95
N GLN A 170 21.65 10.92 -21.00
CA GLN A 170 20.67 12.02 -21.04
C GLN A 170 19.20 11.57 -21.22
N GLN A 171 18.86 10.35 -20.78
CA GLN A 171 17.53 9.82 -20.43
C GLN A 171 17.59 8.30 -20.53
N SER A 172 17.14 7.60 -19.49
CA SER A 172 16.71 6.21 -19.62
C SER A 172 15.26 6.12 -19.14
N ILE A 173 14.36 5.79 -20.07
CA ILE A 173 12.98 5.46 -19.72
C ILE A 173 13.00 4.01 -19.25
N VAL A 174 12.79 3.81 -17.95
CA VAL A 174 12.60 2.47 -17.38
C VAL A 174 11.10 2.23 -17.29
N ASN A 175 10.63 1.18 -17.98
CA ASN A 175 9.22 0.80 -17.95
C ASN A 175 8.96 -0.16 -16.77
N TYR A 176 7.96 0.17 -15.96
CA TYR A 176 7.45 -0.68 -14.89
C TYR A 176 5.94 -0.88 -15.02
N PHE A 177 5.40 -1.98 -14.50
CA PHE A 177 3.96 -2.23 -14.58
C PHE A 177 3.23 -1.47 -13.49
N GLY A 178 2.11 -0.84 -13.86
CA GLY A 178 1.24 -0.24 -12.86
C GLY A 178 0.17 -1.17 -12.31
N LEU A 179 -0.57 -0.69 -11.31
CA LEU A 179 -1.55 -1.48 -10.56
C LEU A 179 -2.66 -2.06 -11.46
N VAL A 180 -3.03 -1.37 -12.54
CA VAL A 180 -4.01 -1.87 -13.53
C VAL A 180 -3.57 -3.15 -14.25
N ASN A 181 -2.28 -3.52 -14.23
CA ASN A 181 -1.80 -4.80 -14.77
C ASN A 181 -1.89 -5.96 -13.78
N VAL A 182 -2.08 -5.67 -12.49
CA VAL A 182 -2.09 -6.69 -11.45
C VAL A 182 -3.43 -7.43 -11.52
N VAL A 183 -3.36 -8.74 -11.81
CA VAL A 183 -4.55 -9.61 -11.91
C VAL A 183 -5.41 -9.49 -10.66
N ALA A 184 -4.77 -9.50 -9.48
CA ALA A 184 -5.44 -9.43 -8.19
C ALA A 184 -6.24 -8.15 -7.99
N LEU A 185 -5.83 -7.03 -8.59
CA LEU A 185 -6.46 -5.73 -8.40
C LEU A 185 -7.51 -5.38 -9.45
N GLN A 186 -7.51 -6.06 -10.59
CA GLN A 186 -8.25 -5.68 -11.79
C GLN A 186 -9.74 -5.37 -11.53
N LYS A 187 -10.44 -6.19 -10.73
CA LYS A 187 -11.87 -5.99 -10.46
C LYS A 187 -12.15 -4.78 -9.57
N GLY A 188 -11.23 -4.42 -8.67
CA GLY A 188 -11.39 -3.25 -7.82
C GLY A 188 -11.01 -1.94 -8.51
N LEU A 189 -10.13 -1.98 -9.52
CA LEU A 189 -9.82 -0.83 -10.38
C LEU A 189 -10.78 -0.65 -11.57
N ALA A 190 -11.79 -1.51 -11.72
CA ALA A 190 -12.77 -1.35 -12.80
C ALA A 190 -13.48 0.02 -12.73
N PRO A 191 -13.83 0.64 -13.87
CA PRO A 191 -13.73 0.11 -15.24
C PRO A 191 -12.35 0.29 -15.90
N TYR A 192 -11.34 0.78 -15.19
CA TYR A 192 -10.04 1.11 -15.76
C TYR A 192 -9.25 -0.14 -16.14
N THR A 193 -8.72 -0.12 -17.35
CA THR A 193 -7.93 -1.21 -17.92
C THR A 193 -6.61 -0.68 -18.46
N VAL A 194 -5.66 -1.60 -18.62
CA VAL A 194 -4.40 -1.39 -19.34
C VAL A 194 -4.62 -0.70 -20.71
N GLN A 195 -5.70 -1.06 -21.41
CA GLN A 195 -6.00 -0.54 -22.73
C GLN A 195 -6.40 0.95 -22.71
N ASP A 196 -7.00 1.42 -21.61
CA ASP A 196 -7.41 2.83 -21.47
C ASP A 196 -6.20 3.77 -21.43
N ASP A 197 -5.09 3.31 -20.85
CA ASP A 197 -3.82 4.06 -20.75
C ASP A 197 -3.11 4.20 -22.11
N LEU A 198 -3.07 3.13 -22.91
CA LEU A 198 -2.38 3.10 -24.21
C LEU A 198 -3.04 4.00 -25.26
N VAL A 199 -4.35 4.19 -25.18
CA VAL A 199 -5.11 5.02 -26.13
C VAL A 199 -4.90 6.52 -25.87
N ASN A 200 -4.44 6.90 -24.67
CA ASN A 200 -4.44 8.30 -24.21
C ASN A 200 -3.05 8.81 -23.72
N GLU A 201 -1.96 8.20 -24.18
CA GLU A 201 -0.57 8.43 -23.72
C GLU A 201 -0.14 9.91 -23.60
N ASN A 202 -0.71 10.81 -24.41
CA ASN A 202 -0.32 12.23 -24.46
C ASN A 202 -1.22 13.20 -23.67
N THR A 203 -2.19 12.72 -22.86
CA THR A 203 -3.12 13.61 -22.12
C THR A 203 -3.30 13.22 -20.64
N ARG A 204 -2.29 12.60 -20.03
CA ARG A 204 -2.39 11.67 -18.88
C ARG A 204 -2.64 12.21 -17.47
N ILE A 205 -2.50 13.50 -17.19
CA ILE A 205 -2.63 13.99 -15.80
C ILE A 205 -4.05 14.56 -15.65
N ASP A 206 -4.82 14.06 -14.67
CA ASP A 206 -6.13 14.59 -14.21
C ASP A 206 -7.43 14.18 -14.93
N LYS A 207 -7.45 13.13 -15.77
CA LYS A 207 -8.67 12.79 -16.53
C LYS A 207 -9.53 11.66 -15.96
N TYR A 208 -8.94 10.68 -15.29
CA TYR A 208 -9.70 9.53 -14.76
C TYR A 208 -10.12 9.80 -13.31
N PRO A 209 -11.42 9.73 -12.98
CA PRO A 209 -11.84 9.78 -11.59
C PRO A 209 -11.22 8.62 -10.81
N THR A 210 -10.79 8.88 -9.58
CA THR A 210 -10.23 7.83 -8.73
C THR A 210 -11.20 6.66 -8.61
N ALA A 211 -10.70 5.43 -8.83
CA ALA A 211 -11.53 4.24 -8.65
C ALA A 211 -12.09 4.21 -7.23
N ALA A 212 -13.41 4.14 -7.07
CA ALA A 212 -14.07 4.28 -5.77
C ALA A 212 -13.59 3.27 -4.72
N ASN A 213 -13.19 2.06 -5.16
CA ASN A 213 -12.65 1.05 -4.25
C ASN A 213 -11.31 1.46 -3.61
N LEU A 214 -10.58 2.44 -4.16
CA LEU A 214 -9.37 2.99 -3.53
C LEU A 214 -9.66 3.76 -2.24
N ASP A 215 -10.93 3.97 -1.86
CA ASP A 215 -11.35 4.44 -0.55
C ASP A 215 -12.00 3.34 0.30
N ASN A 216 -12.15 2.12 -0.22
CA ASN A 216 -12.74 1.02 0.54
C ASN A 216 -11.73 0.45 1.55
N LYS A 217 -12.13 0.31 2.81
CA LYS A 217 -11.28 -0.14 3.93
C LYS A 217 -10.68 -1.54 3.75
N TYR A 218 -11.23 -2.36 2.87
CA TYR A 218 -10.71 -3.68 2.56
C TYR A 218 -9.84 -3.65 1.29
N TYR A 219 -10.30 -3.01 0.22
CA TYR A 219 -9.56 -2.99 -1.04
C TYR A 219 -8.35 -2.03 -1.04
N ALA A 220 -8.49 -0.82 -0.50
CA ALA A 220 -7.46 0.22 -0.58
C ALA A 220 -6.13 -0.19 0.09
N PRO A 221 -6.11 -0.80 1.30
CA PRO A 221 -4.85 -1.30 1.87
C PRO A 221 -4.19 -2.37 0.99
N MET A 222 -4.97 -3.24 0.34
CA MET A 222 -4.42 -4.22 -0.60
C MET A 222 -3.78 -3.54 -1.81
N ALA A 223 -4.45 -2.56 -2.42
CA ALA A 223 -3.88 -1.80 -3.53
C ALA A 223 -2.54 -1.13 -3.12
N ALA A 224 -2.46 -0.59 -1.92
CA ALA A 224 -1.23 -0.02 -1.37
C ALA A 224 -0.14 -1.08 -1.12
N ALA A 225 -0.48 -2.30 -0.70
CA ALA A 225 0.49 -3.40 -0.59
C ALA A 225 1.08 -3.78 -1.95
N TYR A 226 0.25 -3.88 -2.99
CA TYR A 226 0.74 -4.11 -4.35
C TYR A 226 1.55 -2.93 -4.88
N TRP A 227 1.25 -1.70 -4.47
CA TRP A 227 2.06 -0.53 -4.82
C TRP A 227 3.47 -0.59 -4.23
N HIS A 228 3.61 -0.91 -2.94
CA HIS A 228 4.90 -1.20 -2.33
C HIS A 228 5.65 -2.32 -3.06
N TYR A 229 4.94 -3.39 -3.43
CA TYR A 229 5.51 -4.48 -4.19
C TYR A 229 6.01 -4.04 -5.58
N GLN A 230 5.26 -3.21 -6.30
CA GLN A 230 5.73 -2.65 -7.57
C GLN A 230 6.96 -1.74 -7.36
N ASN A 231 6.97 -0.92 -6.30
CA ASN A 231 8.14 -0.09 -5.95
C ASN A 231 9.41 -0.92 -5.74
N LEU A 232 9.32 -2.13 -5.17
CA LEU A 232 10.49 -3.01 -5.01
C LEU A 232 11.19 -3.26 -6.35
N GLY A 233 10.46 -3.66 -7.39
CA GLY A 233 11.12 -3.89 -8.67
C GLY A 233 11.48 -2.61 -9.44
N GLU A 234 10.87 -1.47 -9.13
CA GLU A 234 11.41 -0.17 -9.57
C GLU A 234 12.79 0.07 -8.94
N ILE A 235 12.90 -0.11 -7.61
CA ILE A 235 14.16 0.01 -6.87
C ILE A 235 15.21 -0.89 -7.49
N GLU A 236 14.94 -2.18 -7.67
CA GLU A 236 15.88 -3.16 -8.26
C GLU A 236 16.37 -2.76 -9.66
N LYS A 237 15.47 -2.25 -10.52
CA LYS A 237 15.85 -1.83 -11.87
C LYS A 237 16.75 -0.59 -11.88
N LEU A 238 16.50 0.35 -10.96
CA LEU A 238 17.27 1.58 -10.84
C LEU A 238 18.58 1.39 -10.06
N ASN A 239 18.63 0.36 -9.21
CA ASN A 239 19.72 0.05 -8.29
C ASN A 239 20.23 -1.40 -8.49
N PRO A 240 20.67 -1.78 -9.71
CA PRO A 240 21.00 -3.16 -10.05
C PRO A 240 22.35 -3.60 -9.48
N ALA A 241 22.62 -4.91 -9.56
CA ALA A 241 23.90 -5.51 -9.17
C ALA A 241 25.14 -4.75 -9.71
N GLY A 242 26.05 -4.39 -8.81
CA GLY A 242 27.29 -3.67 -9.11
C GLY A 242 27.15 -2.16 -9.31
N SER A 243 25.96 -1.58 -9.10
CA SER A 243 25.79 -0.13 -9.01
C SER A 243 26.38 0.42 -7.70
N THR A 244 26.34 1.75 -7.50
CA THR A 244 26.76 2.39 -6.24
C THR A 244 25.88 1.95 -5.06
N PHE A 245 24.58 1.86 -5.28
CA PHE A 245 23.58 1.37 -4.33
C PHE A 245 22.98 0.10 -4.93
N ASP A 246 23.54 -1.04 -4.57
CA ASP A 246 23.27 -2.36 -5.10
C ASP A 246 22.16 -3.04 -4.26
N MET A 247 20.93 -2.98 -4.77
CA MET A 247 19.78 -3.61 -4.11
C MET A 247 19.93 -5.15 -4.07
N THR A 248 20.54 -5.75 -5.09
CA THR A 248 20.81 -7.20 -5.11
C THR A 248 21.75 -7.63 -3.99
N ALA A 249 22.76 -6.82 -3.68
CA ALA A 249 23.66 -7.07 -2.55
C ALA A 249 22.94 -6.91 -1.20
N CYS A 250 22.04 -5.92 -1.07
CA CYS A 250 21.15 -5.79 0.09
C CYS A 250 20.27 -7.04 0.28
N GLU A 251 19.57 -7.48 -0.76
CA GLU A 251 18.71 -8.67 -0.73
C GLU A 251 19.49 -9.93 -0.35
N LYS A 252 20.69 -10.11 -0.91
CA LYS A 252 21.55 -11.23 -0.57
C LYS A 252 21.93 -11.25 0.91
N ASN A 253 22.17 -10.09 1.50
CA ASN A 253 22.41 -9.98 2.93
C ASN A 253 21.17 -10.35 3.74
N LEU A 254 19.99 -9.86 3.35
CA LEU A 254 18.71 -10.22 3.98
C LEU A 254 18.38 -11.72 3.81
N GLN A 255 18.82 -12.37 2.73
CA GLN A 255 18.69 -13.82 2.53
C GLN A 255 19.69 -14.66 3.35
N SER A 256 20.78 -14.06 3.83
CA SER A 256 21.87 -14.79 4.48
C SER A 256 21.51 -15.36 5.86
N GLY A 257 20.35 -14.98 6.41
CA GLY A 257 19.89 -15.38 7.76
C GLY A 257 20.74 -14.82 8.91
N SER A 258 21.71 -13.94 8.61
CA SER A 258 22.63 -13.35 9.60
C SER A 258 22.22 -11.93 10.04
N VAL A 259 21.18 -11.37 9.43
CA VAL A 259 20.64 -10.04 9.75
C VAL A 259 19.67 -10.19 10.92
N SER A 260 19.86 -9.42 11.98
CA SER A 260 18.92 -9.38 13.10
C SER A 260 17.60 -8.73 12.67
N ASP A 261 16.49 -9.00 13.35
CA ASP A 261 15.22 -8.31 13.05
C ASP A 261 15.38 -6.78 13.15
N LYS A 262 16.23 -6.30 14.06
CA LYS A 262 16.54 -4.88 14.23
C LYS A 262 17.25 -4.28 13.01
N ASP A 263 18.19 -5.02 12.43
CA ASP A 263 18.98 -4.58 11.26
C ASP A 263 18.24 -4.81 9.93
N ASN A 264 17.09 -5.49 9.96
CA ASN A 264 16.25 -5.66 8.79
C ASN A 264 15.44 -4.37 8.56
N ILE A 265 15.90 -3.59 7.58
CA ILE A 265 15.36 -2.26 7.23
C ILE A 265 14.64 -2.25 5.87
N LEU A 266 14.13 -3.40 5.42
CA LEU A 266 13.41 -3.48 4.14
C LEU A 266 12.17 -2.57 4.14
N ASP A 267 11.49 -2.44 5.28
CA ASP A 267 10.39 -1.50 5.49
C ASP A 267 10.84 -0.05 5.21
N LEU A 268 12.00 0.39 5.70
CA LEU A 268 12.50 1.75 5.47
C LEU A 268 12.80 2.01 3.99
N ILE A 269 13.39 1.03 3.29
CA ILE A 269 13.65 1.13 1.84
C ILE A 269 12.35 1.30 1.07
N LEU A 270 11.36 0.44 1.35
CA LEU A 270 10.06 0.48 0.66
C LEU A 270 9.26 1.74 1.02
N ASN A 271 9.30 2.19 2.28
CA ASN A 271 8.60 3.39 2.76
C ASN A 271 9.22 4.67 2.20
N ALA A 272 10.55 4.73 2.08
CA ALA A 272 11.24 5.85 1.43
C ALA A 272 10.86 5.95 -0.05
N SER A 273 10.86 4.82 -0.76
CA SER A 273 10.49 4.77 -2.18
C SER A 273 9.02 5.12 -2.42
N TYR A 274 8.11 4.66 -1.55
CA TYR A 274 6.68 4.96 -1.67
C TYR A 274 6.41 6.46 -1.79
N ASN A 275 7.03 7.25 -0.91
CA ASN A 275 6.78 8.68 -0.79
C ASN A 275 7.63 9.53 -1.74
N SER A 276 8.85 9.08 -2.03
CA SER A 276 9.87 9.92 -2.67
C SER A 276 10.34 9.41 -4.04
N GLY A 277 9.92 8.20 -4.42
CA GLY A 277 10.42 7.46 -5.58
C GLY A 277 11.79 6.80 -5.32
N ALA A 278 12.20 5.93 -6.24
CA ALA A 278 13.48 5.22 -6.15
C ALA A 278 14.60 5.82 -7.04
N ALA A 279 14.25 6.76 -7.92
CA ALA A 279 15.18 7.36 -8.89
C ALA A 279 16.03 8.48 -8.30
N THR A 280 17.26 8.62 -8.82
CA THR A 280 18.06 9.82 -8.64
C THR A 280 17.37 11.01 -9.30
N ARG A 281 17.17 12.06 -8.51
CA ARG A 281 16.48 13.29 -8.92
C ARG A 281 17.46 14.25 -9.60
N ASN A 282 16.93 15.29 -10.24
CA ASN A 282 17.72 16.31 -10.95
C ASN A 282 18.68 17.11 -10.03
N ASP A 283 18.48 17.04 -8.72
CA ASP A 283 19.35 17.63 -7.69
C ASP A 283 20.35 16.63 -7.12
N GLY A 284 20.61 15.52 -7.83
CA GLY A 284 21.59 14.50 -7.46
C GLY A 284 21.14 13.59 -6.31
N THR A 285 19.96 13.83 -5.71
CA THR A 285 19.51 13.06 -4.55
C THR A 285 18.86 11.74 -4.93
N THR A 286 19.16 10.68 -4.19
CA THR A 286 18.51 9.37 -4.34
C THR A 286 17.82 8.99 -3.03
N PRO A 287 16.49 9.01 -2.93
CA PRO A 287 15.80 8.86 -1.63
C PRO A 287 16.08 7.53 -0.90
N VAL A 288 16.39 6.47 -1.65
CA VAL A 288 16.63 5.12 -1.12
C VAL A 288 18.11 4.82 -0.82
N GLU A 289 19.04 5.71 -1.22
CA GLU A 289 20.49 5.47 -1.23
C GLU A 289 21.04 5.04 0.14
N ALA A 290 20.78 5.84 1.19
CA ALA A 290 21.34 5.57 2.51
C ALA A 290 20.87 4.23 3.08
N TYR A 291 19.60 3.87 2.84
CA TYR A 291 19.01 2.64 3.32
C TYR A 291 19.58 1.41 2.58
N ILE A 292 19.68 1.48 1.23
CA ILE A 292 20.28 0.41 0.43
C ILE A 292 21.77 0.26 0.79
N GLN A 293 22.51 1.36 0.92
CA GLN A 293 23.92 1.36 1.30
C GLN A 293 24.16 0.71 2.67
N ALA A 294 23.31 1.02 3.66
CA ALA A 294 23.40 0.41 4.98
C ALA A 294 23.13 -1.11 4.92
N CYS A 295 22.08 -1.51 4.19
CA CYS A 295 21.70 -2.91 4.01
C CYS A 295 22.75 -3.72 3.23
N GLN A 296 23.22 -3.23 2.09
CA GLN A 296 24.20 -3.94 1.24
C GLN A 296 25.55 -4.15 1.93
N THR A 297 25.89 -3.30 2.90
CA THR A 297 27.15 -3.39 3.66
C THR A 297 26.97 -4.04 5.04
N ASN A 298 25.75 -4.45 5.42
CA ASN A 298 25.42 -4.89 6.78
C ASN A 298 25.90 -3.92 7.86
N ASN A 299 25.74 -2.62 7.62
CA ASN A 299 26.22 -1.58 8.52
C ASN A 299 25.20 -1.34 9.66
N SER A 300 25.17 -2.26 10.63
CA SER A 300 24.29 -2.15 11.80
C SER A 300 24.50 -0.85 12.57
N GLN A 301 25.73 -0.31 12.63
CA GLN A 301 25.99 0.96 13.30
C GLN A 301 25.27 2.15 12.64
N LEU A 302 25.23 2.22 11.31
CA LEU A 302 24.50 3.26 10.59
C LEU A 302 22.98 3.10 10.77
N ILE A 303 22.51 1.84 10.78
CA ILE A 303 21.09 1.53 11.00
C ILE A 303 20.66 2.01 12.39
N GLU A 304 21.33 1.54 13.44
CA GLU A 304 20.94 1.76 14.83
C GLU A 304 21.18 3.20 15.29
N ASN A 305 22.32 3.80 14.94
CA ASN A 305 22.66 5.12 15.46
C ASN A 305 21.98 6.25 14.68
N SER A 306 21.50 5.98 13.46
CA SER A 306 21.01 7.02 12.56
C SER A 306 19.67 6.68 11.91
N LEU A 307 19.60 5.65 11.06
CA LEU A 307 18.41 5.41 10.22
C LEU A 307 17.14 5.10 11.03
N THR A 308 17.27 4.45 12.18
CA THR A 308 16.15 4.12 13.06
C THR A 308 16.10 5.02 14.32
N ASN A 309 17.04 5.95 14.46
CA ASN A 309 17.17 6.74 15.68
C ASN A 309 16.15 7.91 15.73
N ASN A 310 15.06 7.69 16.44
CA ASN A 310 13.98 8.67 16.62
C ASN A 310 14.33 9.85 17.56
N THR A 311 15.53 9.89 18.16
CA THR A 311 15.96 11.01 19.03
C THR A 311 16.70 12.11 18.29
N LEU A 312 17.07 11.90 17.03
CA LEU A 312 17.74 12.90 16.21
C LEU A 312 16.74 13.92 15.65
N ASN A 313 17.09 15.21 15.74
CA ASN A 313 16.41 16.23 14.95
C ASN A 313 16.62 15.98 13.45
N SER A 314 15.90 16.68 12.57
CA SER A 314 15.95 16.42 11.13
C SER A 314 17.33 16.65 10.53
N VAL A 315 18.06 17.68 10.98
CA VAL A 315 19.38 18.02 10.46
C VAL A 315 20.41 16.94 10.81
N ASP A 316 20.47 16.56 12.09
CA ASP A 316 21.38 15.54 12.58
C ASP A 316 21.08 14.17 11.97
N TYR A 317 19.79 13.84 11.81
CA TYR A 317 19.37 12.62 11.14
C TYR A 317 19.89 12.54 9.72
N LEU A 318 19.61 13.55 8.88
CA LEU A 318 20.02 13.55 7.47
C LEU A 318 21.55 13.52 7.33
N GLN A 319 22.25 14.29 8.16
CA GLN A 319 23.72 14.33 8.15
C GLN A 319 24.33 12.98 8.55
N GLN A 320 23.85 12.36 9.63
CA GLN A 320 24.41 11.09 10.12
C GLN A 320 24.01 9.90 9.25
N ALA A 321 22.80 9.91 8.70
CA ALA A 321 22.34 8.92 7.72
C ALA A 321 23.10 9.01 6.38
N GLY A 322 23.83 10.10 6.13
CA GLY A 322 24.45 10.35 4.83
C GLY A 322 23.44 10.68 3.73
N ILE A 323 22.23 11.11 4.10
CA ILE A 323 21.19 11.54 3.16
C ILE A 323 21.49 13.00 2.81
N THR A 324 22.33 13.20 1.79
CA THR A 324 22.74 14.55 1.34
C THR A 324 21.78 15.11 0.29
N SER A 325 21.48 16.41 0.38
CA SER A 325 20.93 17.18 -0.75
C SER A 325 22.04 17.98 -1.44
N GLU A 326 22.07 18.05 -2.78
CA GLU A 326 22.81 19.14 -3.44
C GLU A 326 22.13 20.50 -3.20
N SER A 327 20.84 20.50 -2.81
CA SER A 327 20.15 21.68 -2.30
C SER A 327 20.43 21.87 -0.80
N SER A 328 21.64 22.31 -0.47
CA SER A 328 22.10 22.65 0.89
C SER A 328 21.39 23.88 1.50
N ASN A 329 20.11 24.10 1.19
CA ASN A 329 19.26 25.03 1.92
C ASN A 329 18.46 24.25 2.95
N VAL A 330 19.01 24.19 4.17
CA VAL A 330 18.23 23.94 5.38
C VAL A 330 17.16 25.05 5.45
N GLY A 331 15.94 24.75 4.97
CA GLY A 331 14.86 25.74 4.77
C GLY A 331 14.20 25.72 3.38
N GLY A 332 14.66 24.92 2.43
CA GLY A 332 13.94 24.64 1.17
C GLY A 332 12.75 23.72 1.42
N VAL A 333 11.55 24.16 1.06
CA VAL A 333 10.31 23.38 1.18
C VAL A 333 10.45 22.06 0.42
N GLY A 334 10.32 20.93 1.12
CA GLY A 334 10.19 19.60 0.51
C GLY A 334 11.17 18.54 1.04
N PHE A 335 12.48 18.72 0.93
CA PHE A 335 13.40 17.57 1.08
C PHE A 335 13.67 17.08 2.52
N PRO A 336 13.79 17.95 3.55
CA PRO A 336 13.84 17.46 4.93
C PRO A 336 12.57 16.69 5.32
N PHE A 337 11.44 16.99 4.68
CA PHE A 337 10.17 16.29 4.91
C PHE A 337 10.20 14.87 4.31
N TYR A 338 10.60 14.73 3.04
CA TYR A 338 10.68 13.44 2.35
C TYR A 338 11.69 12.47 2.99
N GLY A 339 12.88 12.96 3.38
CA GLY A 339 13.90 12.13 4.03
C GLY A 339 13.46 11.57 5.40
N ASN A 340 12.51 12.23 6.06
CA ASN A 340 12.02 11.86 7.38
C ASN A 340 10.85 10.86 7.35
N TYR A 341 10.17 10.66 6.23
CA TYR A 341 8.95 9.85 6.21
C TYR A 341 9.17 8.41 6.64
N ALA A 342 10.17 7.73 6.08
CA ALA A 342 10.41 6.32 6.41
C ALA A 342 10.58 6.11 7.93
N ARG A 343 11.31 7.01 8.61
CA ARG A 343 11.44 6.95 10.08
C ARG A 343 10.17 7.33 10.83
N GLN A 344 9.38 8.30 10.34
CA GLN A 344 8.08 8.64 10.95
C GLN A 344 7.13 7.44 10.91
N LEU A 345 7.07 6.75 9.77
CA LEU A 345 6.23 5.58 9.61
C LEU A 345 6.69 4.44 10.53
N ARG A 346 8.01 4.20 10.63
CA ARG A 346 8.54 3.20 11.55
C ARG A 346 8.24 3.54 13.02
N LEU A 347 8.33 4.82 13.41
CA LEU A 347 7.91 5.28 14.75
C LEU A 347 6.45 4.92 15.06
N THR A 348 5.53 5.20 14.13
CA THR A 348 4.11 4.83 14.27
C THR A 348 3.93 3.31 14.46
N VAL A 349 4.71 2.49 13.75
CA VAL A 349 4.68 1.02 13.90
C VAL A 349 5.30 0.57 15.23
N ASP A 350 6.39 1.20 15.66
CA ASP A 350 7.03 0.94 16.96
C ASP A 350 6.06 1.22 18.11
N GLU A 351 5.24 2.28 18.02
CA GLU A 351 4.20 2.60 19.01
C GLU A 351 3.14 1.49 19.12
N ILE A 352 2.63 1.00 17.99
CA ILE A 352 1.59 -0.06 17.93
C ILE A 352 2.13 -1.40 18.44
N ASN A 353 3.36 -1.73 18.07
CA ASN A 353 4.01 -2.98 18.47
C ASN A 353 4.63 -2.89 19.88
N GLY A 354 4.64 -1.70 20.49
CA GLY A 354 5.28 -1.48 21.78
C GLY A 354 6.77 -1.78 21.77
N ASP A 355 7.42 -1.67 20.61
CA ASP A 355 8.83 -1.93 20.46
C ASP A 355 9.64 -0.71 20.90
N SER A 356 9.86 -0.63 22.21
CA SER A 356 10.75 0.37 22.83
C SER A 356 12.21 -0.06 22.85
N ASN A 357 12.51 -1.30 22.45
CA ASN A 357 13.86 -1.88 22.55
C ASN A 357 14.68 -1.60 21.29
N VAL A 358 14.03 -1.39 20.14
CA VAL A 358 14.71 -1.10 18.88
C VAL A 358 15.03 0.40 18.75
N ASN A 359 14.09 1.29 19.06
CA ASN A 359 14.26 2.75 18.94
C ASN A 359 13.67 3.50 20.15
N PRO A 360 14.44 4.31 20.88
CA PRO A 360 13.88 5.12 21.96
C PRO A 360 12.83 6.10 21.43
N PHE A 361 11.64 6.10 22.04
CA PHE A 361 10.57 7.02 21.66
C PHE A 361 10.97 8.48 21.90
N PRO A 362 10.58 9.40 21.00
CA PRO A 362 10.67 10.83 21.25
C PRO A 362 9.89 11.23 22.51
N ALA A 363 10.21 12.40 23.07
CA ALA A 363 9.51 12.92 24.24
C ALA A 363 8.00 13.04 23.99
N GLY A 364 7.18 12.51 24.91
CA GLY A 364 5.72 12.55 24.80
C GLY A 364 5.10 11.46 23.92
N VAL A 365 5.91 10.56 23.35
CA VAL A 365 5.49 9.39 22.58
C VAL A 365 5.63 8.13 23.44
N SER A 366 4.69 7.19 23.32
CA SER A 366 4.70 5.95 24.09
C SER A 366 3.97 4.82 23.35
N ALA A 367 4.35 3.58 23.66
CA ALA A 367 3.61 2.40 23.23
C ALA A 367 2.12 2.50 23.57
N VAL A 368 1.28 1.98 22.69
CA VAL A 368 -0.17 1.92 22.88
C VAL A 368 -0.62 0.54 23.38
N ASN A 369 -1.91 0.33 23.57
CA ASN A 369 -2.47 -0.99 23.83
C ASN A 369 -3.54 -1.26 22.79
N GLU A 370 -3.18 -1.99 21.73
CA GLU A 370 -4.12 -2.41 20.69
C GLU A 370 -4.47 -3.88 20.88
N VAL A 371 -5.76 -4.20 21.00
CA VAL A 371 -6.24 -5.55 21.30
C VAL A 371 -7.20 -6.02 20.22
N LEU A 372 -6.79 -7.03 19.47
CA LEU A 372 -7.53 -7.57 18.34
C LEU A 372 -8.20 -8.88 18.72
N THR A 373 -9.38 -9.15 18.16
CA THR A 373 -10.11 -10.41 18.39
C THR A 373 -9.96 -11.35 17.21
N LEU A 374 -9.95 -12.66 17.48
CA LEU A 374 -9.84 -13.69 16.44
C LEU A 374 -11.01 -13.64 15.44
N ASP A 375 -12.23 -13.35 15.91
CA ASP A 375 -13.42 -13.19 15.07
C ASP A 375 -13.32 -11.98 14.14
N LEU A 376 -12.76 -10.86 14.63
CA LEU A 376 -12.48 -9.69 13.82
C LEU A 376 -11.46 -10.02 12.73
N ILE A 377 -10.34 -10.63 13.10
CA ILE A 377 -9.28 -11.04 12.16
C ILE A 377 -9.87 -11.92 11.05
N LYS A 378 -10.67 -12.92 11.42
CA LYS A 378 -11.36 -13.80 10.47
C LYS A 378 -12.28 -13.02 9.53
N THR A 379 -13.11 -12.13 10.08
CA THR A 379 -14.10 -11.38 9.30
C THR A 379 -13.44 -10.44 8.31
N VAL A 380 -12.45 -9.66 8.77
CA VAL A 380 -11.72 -8.71 7.91
C VAL A 380 -10.94 -9.46 6.83
N PHE A 381 -10.27 -10.57 7.17
CA PHE A 381 -9.56 -11.38 6.17
C PHE A 381 -10.48 -11.85 5.04
N VAL A 382 -11.67 -12.36 5.36
CA VAL A 382 -12.63 -12.80 4.34
C VAL A 382 -13.08 -11.62 3.49
N ASN A 383 -13.51 -10.52 4.10
CA ASN A 383 -13.97 -9.34 3.37
C ASN A 383 -12.89 -8.78 2.45
N GLN A 384 -11.63 -8.79 2.90
CA GLN A 384 -10.49 -8.29 2.16
C GLN A 384 -10.08 -9.19 1.00
N MET A 385 -9.97 -10.48 1.21
CA MET A 385 -9.58 -11.39 0.13
C MET A 385 -10.63 -11.43 -0.98
N GLN A 386 -11.91 -11.25 -0.66
CA GLN A 386 -12.98 -11.17 -1.67
C GLN A 386 -12.91 -9.94 -2.59
N THR A 387 -12.14 -8.91 -2.22
CA THR A 387 -11.92 -7.76 -3.11
C THR A 387 -10.87 -8.05 -4.18
N LEU A 388 -10.10 -9.13 -4.02
CA LEU A 388 -9.09 -9.55 -4.99
C LEU A 388 -9.68 -10.48 -6.04
N ALA A 389 -9.09 -10.43 -7.23
CA ALA A 389 -9.45 -11.24 -8.37
C ALA A 389 -8.39 -12.28 -8.74
N TYR A 390 -8.78 -13.26 -9.54
CA TYR A 390 -7.87 -14.19 -10.21
C TYR A 390 -8.45 -14.62 -11.55
N VAL A 391 -7.62 -15.16 -12.43
CA VAL A 391 -8.08 -15.78 -13.68
C VAL A 391 -8.50 -17.22 -13.40
N ASN A 392 -9.77 -17.54 -13.59
CA ASN A 392 -10.28 -18.90 -13.41
C ASN A 392 -9.94 -19.82 -14.61
N ASN A 393 -10.31 -21.10 -14.54
CA ASN A 393 -10.02 -22.10 -15.58
C ASN A 393 -10.60 -21.73 -16.96
N ASN A 394 -11.61 -20.85 -17.01
CA ASN A 394 -12.24 -20.38 -18.24
C ASN A 394 -11.54 -19.14 -18.82
N GLY A 395 -10.43 -18.68 -18.25
CA GLY A 395 -9.76 -17.45 -18.66
C GLY A 395 -10.48 -16.17 -18.23
N ALA A 396 -11.45 -16.27 -17.31
CA ALA A 396 -12.23 -15.12 -16.84
C ALA A 396 -11.70 -14.60 -15.51
N TYR A 397 -11.61 -13.28 -15.38
CA TYR A 397 -11.33 -12.61 -14.13
C TYR A 397 -12.53 -12.71 -13.19
N VAL A 398 -12.35 -13.36 -12.04
CA VAL A 398 -13.37 -13.54 -11.01
C VAL A 398 -12.83 -13.15 -9.65
N ASN A 399 -13.69 -12.63 -8.79
CA ASN A 399 -13.33 -12.38 -7.39
C ASN A 399 -13.15 -13.70 -6.63
N ILE A 400 -12.27 -13.69 -5.64
CA ILE A 400 -12.13 -14.78 -4.68
C ILE A 400 -13.46 -15.00 -3.94
N GLN A 401 -13.84 -16.26 -3.72
CA GLN A 401 -15.08 -16.57 -3.01
C GLN A 401 -14.88 -16.47 -1.50
N ALA A 402 -15.94 -16.06 -0.78
CA ALA A 402 -15.90 -15.98 0.69
C ALA A 402 -15.57 -17.33 1.31
N SER A 403 -16.09 -18.41 0.72
CA SER A 403 -15.87 -19.78 1.17
C SER A 403 -14.39 -20.14 1.15
N ASP A 404 -13.67 -19.77 0.09
CA ASP A 404 -12.25 -20.10 -0.07
C ASP A 404 -11.43 -19.34 0.96
N ALA A 405 -11.68 -18.03 1.11
CA ALA A 405 -11.04 -17.21 2.15
C ALA A 405 -11.37 -17.69 3.56
N THR A 406 -12.64 -18.08 3.82
CA THR A 406 -13.10 -18.59 5.12
C THR A 406 -12.42 -19.91 5.48
N ASN A 407 -12.29 -20.82 4.52
CA ASN A 407 -11.61 -22.09 4.70
C ASN A 407 -10.12 -21.87 4.99
N ALA A 408 -9.47 -20.99 4.23
CA ALA A 408 -8.05 -20.68 4.38
C ALA A 408 -7.72 -20.12 5.77
N ILE A 409 -8.46 -19.12 6.24
CA ILE A 409 -8.25 -18.51 7.57
C ILE A 409 -8.65 -19.47 8.70
N THR A 410 -9.71 -20.26 8.53
CA THR A 410 -10.11 -21.25 9.55
C THR A 410 -9.04 -22.33 9.71
N ALA A 411 -8.45 -22.80 8.61
CA ALA A 411 -7.33 -23.74 8.65
C ALA A 411 -6.08 -23.13 9.29
N ALA A 412 -5.78 -21.86 8.97
CA ALA A 412 -4.65 -21.14 9.57
C ALA A 412 -4.80 -21.00 11.08
N ILE A 413 -5.98 -20.60 11.56
CA ILE A 413 -6.30 -20.50 12.99
C ILE A 413 -6.17 -21.87 13.67
N ALA A 414 -6.69 -22.93 13.05
CA ALA A 414 -6.59 -24.29 13.61
C ALA A 414 -5.14 -24.81 13.69
N SER A 415 -4.26 -24.33 12.81
CA SER A 415 -2.84 -24.67 12.82
C SER A 415 -1.99 -23.76 13.73
N ALA A 416 -2.51 -22.60 14.10
CA ALA A 416 -1.81 -21.66 14.97
C ALA A 416 -1.91 -22.14 16.42
N ASP A 417 -0.79 -22.10 17.15
CA ASP A 417 -0.82 -22.29 18.60
C ASP A 417 -1.39 -21.04 19.27
N THR A 418 -2.72 -20.93 19.29
CA THR A 418 -3.41 -19.83 19.97
C THR A 418 -3.35 -19.97 21.48
N ASN A 419 -2.92 -21.11 22.03
CA ASN A 419 -3.02 -21.42 23.47
C ASN A 419 -4.44 -21.19 24.05
N GLY A 420 -5.48 -21.32 23.22
CA GLY A 420 -6.87 -21.05 23.60
C GLY A 420 -7.23 -19.56 23.71
N GLN A 421 -6.35 -18.66 23.29
CA GLN A 421 -6.59 -17.22 23.26
C GLN A 421 -7.52 -16.86 22.08
N ASN A 422 -8.46 -15.95 22.35
CA ASN A 422 -9.34 -15.34 21.34
C ASN A 422 -9.04 -13.85 21.10
N THR A 423 -8.04 -13.33 21.80
CA THR A 423 -7.59 -11.94 21.73
C THR A 423 -6.07 -11.89 21.61
N PHE A 424 -5.56 -10.90 20.88
CA PHE A 424 -4.14 -10.68 20.67
C PHE A 424 -3.82 -9.22 20.96
N THR A 425 -2.83 -8.97 21.82
CA THR A 425 -2.36 -7.61 22.07
C THR A 425 -1.13 -7.32 21.23
N LEU A 426 -1.17 -6.28 20.37
CA LEU A 426 -0.05 -5.97 19.48
C LEU A 426 1.22 -5.54 20.22
N THR A 427 1.16 -5.08 21.47
CA THR A 427 2.39 -4.81 22.25
C THR A 427 3.02 -6.05 22.88
N ASN A 428 2.34 -7.20 22.82
CA ASN A 428 2.89 -8.48 23.26
C ASN A 428 3.51 -9.21 22.06
N SER A 429 4.82 -9.44 22.11
CA SER A 429 5.54 -10.07 20.99
C SER A 429 5.09 -11.51 20.70
N ASN A 430 4.67 -12.27 21.72
CA ASN A 430 4.14 -13.62 21.51
C ASN A 430 2.77 -13.58 20.82
N ASP A 431 1.88 -12.69 21.24
CA ASP A 431 0.57 -12.52 20.61
C ASP A 431 0.71 -12.04 19.15
N ARG A 432 1.60 -11.07 18.89
CA ARG A 432 1.95 -10.66 17.53
C ARG A 432 2.46 -11.82 16.70
N GLN A 433 3.35 -12.63 17.26
CA GLN A 433 3.90 -13.77 16.55
C GLN A 433 2.81 -14.78 16.14
N VAL A 434 1.84 -15.05 17.02
CA VAL A 434 0.69 -15.90 16.69
C VAL A 434 -0.19 -15.23 15.62
N PHE A 435 -0.49 -13.94 15.78
CA PHE A 435 -1.26 -13.17 14.81
C PHE A 435 -0.62 -13.21 13.41
N PHE A 436 0.67 -12.93 13.30
CA PHE A 436 1.38 -12.94 12.01
C PHE A 436 1.43 -14.34 11.41
N ASN A 437 1.61 -15.38 12.22
CA ASN A 437 1.57 -16.77 11.73
C ASN A 437 0.19 -17.14 11.18
N ILE A 438 -0.89 -16.66 11.79
CA ILE A 438 -2.25 -16.83 11.26
C ILE A 438 -2.38 -16.15 9.90
N LEU A 439 -1.90 -14.91 9.76
CA LEU A 439 -1.97 -14.18 8.49
C LEU A 439 -1.15 -14.86 7.38
N ASP A 440 0.10 -15.20 7.67
CA ASP A 440 1.01 -15.90 6.76
C ASP A 440 0.40 -17.23 6.30
N ALA A 441 -0.09 -18.05 7.24
CA ALA A 441 -0.69 -19.34 6.92
C ALA A 441 -2.00 -19.17 6.14
N ALA A 442 -2.82 -18.16 6.43
CA ALA A 442 -4.09 -17.95 5.73
C ALA A 442 -3.88 -17.52 4.28
N ILE A 443 -2.93 -16.63 4.01
CA ILE A 443 -2.57 -16.22 2.64
C ILE A 443 -2.02 -17.42 1.86
N ASN A 444 -1.09 -18.17 2.45
CA ASN A 444 -0.55 -19.38 1.84
C ASN A 444 -1.61 -20.45 1.59
N ASN A 445 -2.53 -20.68 2.53
CA ASN A 445 -3.63 -21.63 2.38
C ASN A 445 -4.60 -21.19 1.28
N LEU A 446 -4.85 -19.89 1.14
CA LEU A 446 -5.72 -19.36 0.10
C LEU A 446 -5.07 -19.48 -1.28
N GLU A 447 -3.81 -19.06 -1.42
CA GLU A 447 -3.03 -19.24 -2.67
C GLU A 447 -2.99 -20.71 -3.06
N ASN A 448 -2.67 -21.59 -2.10
CA ASN A 448 -2.72 -23.02 -2.30
C ASN A 448 -4.13 -23.50 -2.67
N THR A 449 -5.21 -22.98 -2.10
CA THR A 449 -6.57 -23.41 -2.48
C THR A 449 -6.91 -23.01 -3.92
N LEU A 450 -6.54 -21.79 -4.32
CA LEU A 450 -6.73 -21.29 -5.68
C LEU A 450 -5.89 -22.08 -6.69
N SER A 451 -4.70 -22.54 -6.29
CA SER A 451 -3.81 -23.41 -7.07
C SER A 451 -4.18 -24.90 -7.03
N GLN A 452 -4.58 -25.45 -5.87
CA GLN A 452 -4.86 -26.86 -5.56
C GLN A 452 -6.30 -27.28 -5.80
N ASN A 453 -7.21 -26.33 -6.05
CA ASN A 453 -8.34 -26.61 -6.95
C ASN A 453 -7.83 -27.19 -8.29
N GLY A 454 -6.51 -27.16 -8.56
CA GLY A 454 -5.75 -28.27 -9.18
C GLY A 454 -6.03 -28.46 -10.66
N THR A 455 -6.89 -27.61 -11.17
CA THR A 455 -7.47 -27.56 -12.51
C THR A 455 -7.43 -26.15 -13.06
N ASN A 456 -6.89 -25.17 -12.29
CA ASN A 456 -6.74 -23.79 -12.74
C ASN A 456 -5.32 -23.50 -13.24
N PRO A 457 -4.97 -23.88 -14.47
CA PRO A 457 -3.67 -23.56 -15.04
C PRO A 457 -3.44 -22.04 -15.18
N ASN A 458 -4.48 -21.22 -14.98
CA ASN A 458 -4.43 -19.78 -15.16
C ASN A 458 -4.14 -19.01 -13.87
N PHE A 459 -4.20 -19.66 -12.69
CA PHE A 459 -3.75 -19.04 -11.44
C PHE A 459 -2.31 -19.47 -11.16
N LYS A 460 -1.40 -18.50 -11.22
CA LYS A 460 0.02 -18.71 -10.94
C LYS A 460 0.32 -18.45 -9.46
N ASP A 461 0.07 -17.22 -9.04
CA ASP A 461 0.28 -16.70 -7.71
C ASP A 461 -0.39 -15.31 -7.61
N PHE A 462 -0.36 -14.70 -6.43
CA PHE A 462 -0.92 -13.36 -6.22
C PHE A 462 -0.14 -12.24 -6.93
N SER A 463 1.12 -12.46 -7.34
CA SER A 463 1.95 -11.46 -8.04
C SER A 463 1.67 -11.36 -9.55
N ALA A 464 0.79 -12.23 -10.08
CA ALA A 464 0.53 -12.33 -11.50
C ALA A 464 0.07 -11.02 -12.16
N THR A 465 0.65 -10.72 -13.32
CA THR A 465 0.33 -9.54 -14.15
C THR A 465 -0.12 -9.93 -15.57
N THR A 466 -0.98 -9.13 -16.19
CA THR A 466 -1.72 -9.46 -17.43
C THR A 466 -1.03 -9.04 -18.74
N GLN A 467 0.30 -9.05 -18.84
CA GLN A 467 1.08 -8.48 -19.96
C GLN A 467 0.72 -8.93 -21.40
N THR A 468 -0.24 -9.83 -21.58
CA THR A 468 -0.52 -10.54 -22.83
C THR A 468 -1.12 -9.73 -23.98
N ASP A 469 -1.23 -8.40 -23.91
CA ASP A 469 -1.61 -7.55 -25.06
C ASP A 469 -0.62 -6.39 -25.34
N ILE A 470 0.56 -6.38 -24.70
CA ILE A 470 1.57 -5.32 -24.89
C ILE A 470 2.90 -5.92 -25.34
N GLN A 471 3.00 -6.23 -26.64
CA GLN A 471 4.24 -6.21 -27.41
C GLN A 471 4.02 -5.50 -28.72
#